data_AF-A0A367LWL9-F1
#
_entry.id   AF-A0A367LWL9-F1
#
_cell.length_a   1.000
_cell.length_b   1.000
_cell.length_c   1.000
_cell.angle_alpha   90.00
_cell.angle_beta   90.00
_cell.angle_gamma   90.00
#
_symmetry.space_group_name_H-M   'P 1'
#
loop_
_entity.id
_entity.type
_entity.pdbx_description
1 polymer ?
#
loop_
_entity_poly.entity_id
_entity_poly.type
_entity_poly.pdbx_seq_one_letter_code
_entity_poly.pdbx_strand_id
1 'polypeptide(L)'
;GGVIDSKGDLALQGGRDVLVSAAVAERGWTAGSQAYQTQTTQMGAEVVAGRDISVSAGRDISVVGSRIDARRDVTFEAGRDVGLVAAANEEHAYGKTKKVTFQDDKITQQATRVDAGGDLAI
;
A
#
# COMPACT_ATOMS: atom_id res chain seq x y z
N GLY A 1 4.22 -2.89 5.81
CA GLY A 1 4.52 -3.68 4.63
C GLY A 1 5.90 -4.25 4.77
N GLY A 2 6.37 -4.93 3.72
CA GLY A 2 7.79 -5.21 3.56
C GLY A 2 8.51 -4.03 2.94
N VAL A 3 9.83 -3.96 3.16
CA VAL A 3 10.74 -3.07 2.43
C VAL A 3 11.59 -3.97 1.53
N ILE A 4 11.66 -3.61 0.24
CA ILE A 4 12.55 -4.22 -0.73
C ILE A 4 13.56 -3.13 -1.10
N ASP A 5 14.82 -3.32 -0.71
CA ASP A 5 15.91 -2.37 -0.96
C ASP A 5 17.01 -3.03 -1.77
N SER A 6 17.47 -2.37 -2.83
CA SER A 6 18.63 -2.75 -3.62
C SER A 6 19.57 -1.56 -3.78
N LYS A 7 20.88 -1.76 -3.60
CA LYS A 7 21.90 -0.72 -3.84
C LYS A 7 22.14 -0.44 -5.33
N GLY A 8 21.72 -1.36 -6.20
CA GLY A 8 21.86 -1.25 -7.64
C GLY A 8 20.49 -1.25 -8.29
N ASP A 9 20.32 -2.16 -9.24
CA ASP A 9 19.06 -2.33 -9.96
C ASP A 9 18.15 -3.26 -9.18
N LEU A 10 16.84 -3.09 -9.37
CA LEU A 10 15.84 -4.01 -8.85
C LEU A 10 14.93 -4.45 -9.99
N ALA A 11 14.87 -5.76 -10.23
CA ALA A 11 13.98 -6.36 -11.19
C ALA A 11 12.90 -7.18 -10.46
N LEU A 12 11.64 -6.84 -10.68
CA LEU A 12 10.46 -7.55 -10.17
C LEU A 12 9.74 -8.19 -11.36
N GLN A 13 9.85 -9.52 -11.49
CA GLN A 13 9.23 -10.24 -12.59
C GLN A 13 8.16 -11.22 -12.10
N GLY A 14 6.94 -11.06 -12.61
CA GLY A 14 5.83 -11.97 -12.41
C GLY A 14 5.56 -12.76 -13.69
N GLY A 15 5.56 -14.09 -13.60
CA GLY A 15 5.26 -14.95 -14.77
C GLY A 15 3.86 -14.70 -15.35
N ARG A 16 2.90 -14.30 -14.52
CA ARG A 16 1.56 -13.88 -14.96
C ARG A 16 1.25 -12.47 -14.49
N ASP A 17 1.29 -12.23 -13.19
CA ASP A 17 0.89 -10.97 -12.59
C ASP A 17 1.97 -10.53 -11.58
N VAL A 18 2.17 -9.21 -11.42
CA VAL A 18 2.95 -8.65 -10.32
C VAL A 18 2.00 -7.86 -9.41
N LEU A 19 2.02 -8.16 -8.12
CA LEU A 19 1.26 -7.45 -7.10
C LEU A 19 2.19 -6.90 -6.02
N VAL A 20 2.16 -5.58 -5.84
CA VAL A 20 2.85 -4.87 -4.75
C VAL A 20 1.78 -4.24 -3.86
N SER A 21 1.35 -4.94 -2.83
CA SER A 21 0.27 -4.48 -1.95
C SER A 21 0.76 -4.11 -0.56
N ALA A 22 0.11 -3.10 0.03
CA ALA A 22 0.21 -2.83 1.45
C ALA A 22 -0.17 -4.08 2.27
N ALA A 23 0.53 -4.27 3.39
CA ALA A 23 0.15 -5.26 4.38
C ALA A 23 -0.97 -4.69 5.26
N VAL A 24 -2.06 -5.43 5.40
CA VAL A 24 -3.19 -5.05 6.24
C VAL A 24 -2.94 -5.51 7.67
N ALA A 25 -3.05 -4.62 8.65
CA ALA A 25 -3.04 -4.94 10.06
C ALA A 25 -4.34 -4.48 10.72
N GLU A 26 -5.06 -5.41 11.33
CA GLU A 26 -6.30 -5.13 12.05
C GLU A 26 -6.05 -5.19 13.55
N ARG A 27 -6.63 -4.25 14.29
CA ARG A 27 -6.53 -4.17 15.74
C ARG A 27 -7.87 -3.80 16.35
N GLY A 28 -8.30 -4.57 17.35
CA GLY A 28 -9.52 -4.33 18.09
C GLY A 28 -9.24 -4.17 19.58
N TRP A 29 -9.87 -3.20 20.22
CA TRP A 29 -9.85 -3.01 21.66
C TRP A 29 -11.26 -2.86 22.17
N THR A 30 -11.54 -3.40 23.34
CA THR A 30 -12.84 -3.28 24.00
C THR A 30 -12.63 -2.65 25.36
N ALA A 31 -13.30 -1.53 25.63
CA ALA A 31 -13.23 -0.80 26.89
C ALA A 31 -14.54 -0.98 27.65
N GLY A 32 -14.54 -1.90 28.63
CA GLY A 32 -15.75 -2.28 29.36
C GLY A 32 -16.78 -3.02 28.49
N SER A 33 -18.03 -3.09 28.92
CA SER A 33 -19.08 -3.84 28.20
C SER A 33 -19.79 -3.05 27.09
N GLN A 34 -19.47 -1.77 26.90
CA GLN A 34 -20.29 -0.86 26.08
C GLN A 34 -19.48 0.00 25.10
N ALA A 35 -18.15 -0.13 25.05
CA ALA A 35 -17.32 0.56 24.08
C ALA A 35 -16.32 -0.38 23.41
N TYR A 36 -16.18 -0.25 22.10
CA TYR A 36 -15.20 -0.96 21.30
C TYR A 36 -14.60 -0.04 20.25
N GLN A 37 -13.36 -0.31 19.89
CA GLN A 37 -12.64 0.38 18.83
C GLN A 37 -11.95 -0.64 17.96
N THR A 38 -12.13 -0.53 16.65
CA THR A 38 -11.47 -1.35 15.64
C THR A 38 -10.72 -0.44 14.68
N GLN A 39 -9.50 -0.82 14.34
CA GLN A 39 -8.64 -0.07 13.46
C GLN A 39 -8.01 -1.02 12.44
N THR A 40 -8.17 -0.70 11.18
CA THR A 40 -7.54 -1.36 10.04
C THR A 40 -6.50 -0.42 9.46
N THR A 41 -5.24 -0.80 9.57
CA THR A 41 -4.10 -0.01 9.07
C THR A 41 -3.45 -0.72 7.90
N GLN A 42 -3.36 -0.01 6.78
CA GLN A 42 -2.60 -0.37 5.61
C GLN A 42 -1.18 0.11 5.81
N MET A 43 -0.27 -0.84 5.87
CA MET A 43 1.15 -0.57 5.93
C MET A 43 1.73 -0.83 4.54
N GLY A 44 1.87 0.23 3.74
CA GLY A 44 2.42 0.17 2.38
C GLY A 44 3.69 -0.65 2.27
N ALA A 45 3.87 -1.30 1.11
CA ALA A 45 5.17 -1.84 0.74
C ALA A 45 6.05 -0.70 0.23
N GLU A 46 7.34 -0.77 0.50
CA GLU A 46 8.31 0.21 0.01
C GLU A 46 9.34 -0.52 -0.84
N VAL A 47 9.50 -0.08 -2.09
CA VAL A 47 10.38 -0.67 -3.09
C VAL A 47 11.38 0.40 -3.49
N VAL A 48 12.65 0.19 -3.16
CA VAL A 48 13.73 1.16 -3.35
C VAL A 48 14.86 0.55 -4.16
N ALA A 49 15.33 1.26 -5.18
CA ALA A 49 16.54 0.90 -5.91
C ALA A 49 17.54 2.07 -5.99
N GLY A 50 18.81 1.76 -5.77
CA GLY A 50 19.93 2.70 -5.88
C GLY A 50 20.23 3.13 -7.32
N ARG A 51 19.65 2.46 -8.33
CA ARG A 51 19.72 2.82 -9.74
C ARG A 51 18.33 2.76 -10.38
N ASP A 52 17.96 1.60 -10.92
CA ASP A 52 16.84 1.44 -11.85
C ASP A 52 15.86 0.41 -11.28
N ILE A 53 14.55 0.64 -11.41
CA ILE A 53 13.50 -0.34 -11.08
C ILE A 53 12.85 -0.80 -12.38
N SER A 54 12.87 -2.10 -12.64
CA SER A 54 12.09 -2.72 -13.71
C SER A 54 11.07 -3.70 -13.14
N VAL A 55 9.80 -3.49 -13.46
CA VAL A 55 8.71 -4.36 -13.05
C VAL A 55 8.08 -4.94 -14.31
N SER A 56 8.15 -6.26 -14.49
CA SER A 56 7.57 -6.93 -15.66
C SER A 56 6.56 -8.00 -15.25
N ALA A 57 5.42 -8.04 -15.93
CA ALA A 57 4.39 -9.05 -15.75
C ALA A 57 3.88 -9.58 -17.08
N GLY A 58 3.64 -10.89 -17.15
CA GLY A 58 3.04 -11.53 -18.33
C GLY A 58 1.65 -11.00 -18.70
N ARG A 59 0.92 -10.40 -17.75
CA ARG A 59 -0.44 -9.88 -17.93
C ARG A 59 -0.66 -8.56 -17.20
N ASP A 60 -0.72 -8.55 -15.88
CA ASP A 60 -1.09 -7.35 -15.12
C ASP A 60 -0.04 -6.97 -14.07
N ILE A 61 0.18 -5.67 -13.90
CA ILE A 61 0.91 -5.12 -12.75
C ILE A 61 -0.08 -4.35 -11.88
N SER A 62 -0.06 -4.56 -10.57
CA SER A 62 -0.90 -3.83 -9.61
C SER A 62 -0.09 -3.40 -8.39
N VAL A 63 -0.16 -2.12 -8.05
CA VAL A 63 0.50 -1.52 -6.89
C VAL A 63 -0.56 -0.86 -6.02
N VAL A 64 -0.66 -1.25 -4.75
CA VAL A 64 -1.75 -0.85 -3.85
C VAL A 64 -1.20 -0.25 -2.57
N GLY A 65 -1.53 1.03 -2.32
CA GLY A 65 -1.10 1.82 -1.17
C GLY A 65 0.39 1.69 -0.84
N SER A 66 1.23 1.66 -1.86
CA SER A 66 2.66 1.34 -1.72
C SER A 66 3.53 2.44 -2.35
N ARG A 67 4.81 2.45 -1.98
CA ARG A 67 5.80 3.42 -2.48
C ARG A 67 6.85 2.70 -3.32
N ILE A 68 7.16 3.28 -4.47
CA ILE A 68 8.22 2.82 -5.37
C ILE A 68 9.16 4.01 -5.60
N ASP A 69 10.45 3.83 -5.33
CA ASP A 69 11.47 4.88 -5.40
C ASP A 69 12.71 4.37 -6.13
N ALA A 70 13.01 4.93 -7.29
CA ALA A 70 14.25 4.67 -8.01
C ALA A 70 15.07 5.94 -8.14
N ARG A 71 16.39 5.83 -7.95
CA ARG A 71 17.30 6.97 -8.12
C ARG A 71 17.43 7.44 -9.56
N ARG A 72 17.18 6.58 -10.53
CA ARG A 72 17.14 6.91 -11.96
C ARG A 72 15.78 6.52 -12.50
N ASP A 73 15.67 5.39 -13.18
CA ASP A 73 14.51 5.13 -14.01
C ASP A 73 13.58 4.09 -13.37
N VAL A 74 12.29 4.25 -13.57
CA VAL A 74 11.26 3.25 -13.22
C VAL A 74 10.56 2.82 -14.49
N THR A 75 10.54 1.52 -14.74
CA THR A 75 9.84 0.92 -15.89
C THR A 75 8.84 -0.11 -15.41
N PHE A 76 7.57 0.02 -15.83
CA PHE A 76 6.54 -1.00 -15.68
C PHE A 76 6.20 -1.57 -17.06
N GLU A 77 6.27 -2.90 -17.19
CA GLU A 77 5.95 -3.61 -18.43
C GLU A 77 4.91 -4.70 -18.12
N ALA A 78 3.65 -4.42 -18.44
CA ALA A 78 2.58 -5.40 -18.33
C ALA A 78 2.11 -5.84 -19.71
N GLY A 79 1.83 -7.12 -19.89
CA GLY A 79 1.22 -7.63 -21.13
C GLY A 79 -0.17 -7.06 -21.43
N ARG A 80 -0.85 -6.50 -20.43
CA ARG A 80 -2.19 -5.93 -20.55
C ARG A 80 -2.36 -4.60 -19.82
N ASP A 81 -2.27 -4.57 -18.50
CA ASP A 81 -2.61 -3.39 -17.70
C ASP A 81 -1.63 -3.13 -16.55
N VAL A 82 -1.36 -1.86 -16.26
CA VAL A 82 -0.65 -1.40 -15.04
C VAL A 82 -1.60 -0.57 -14.19
N GLY A 83 -1.86 -1.01 -12.97
CA GLY A 83 -2.78 -0.36 -12.02
C GLY A 83 -2.07 0.17 -10.78
N LEU A 84 -2.17 1.46 -10.52
CA LEU A 84 -1.72 2.09 -9.26
C LEU A 84 -2.96 2.50 -8.46
N VAL A 85 -3.19 1.85 -7.32
CA VAL A 85 -4.42 1.97 -6.52
C VAL A 85 -4.07 2.46 -5.13
N ALA A 86 -4.88 3.33 -4.54
CA ALA A 86 -4.73 3.72 -3.14
C ALA A 86 -5.28 2.62 -2.21
N ALA A 87 -4.62 2.38 -1.09
CA ALA A 87 -5.19 1.62 0.03
C ALA A 87 -5.95 2.57 0.98
N ALA A 88 -6.80 2.04 1.86
CA ALA A 88 -7.52 2.84 2.85
C ALA A 88 -7.31 2.29 4.26
N ASN A 89 -6.89 3.15 5.17
CA ASN A 89 -6.90 2.91 6.61
C ASN A 89 -8.28 3.27 7.14
N GLU A 90 -8.83 2.41 7.99
CA GLU A 90 -10.16 2.57 8.56
C GLU A 90 -10.05 2.52 10.09
N GLU A 91 -10.76 3.40 10.77
CA GLU A 91 -10.86 3.42 12.21
C GLU A 91 -12.32 3.62 12.59
N HIS A 92 -12.82 2.76 13.46
CA HIS A 92 -14.18 2.74 13.96
C HIS A 92 -14.12 2.73 15.47
N ALA A 93 -14.67 3.74 16.12
CA ALA A 93 -14.83 3.80 17.56
C ALA A 93 -16.30 3.95 17.91
N TYR A 94 -16.80 3.07 18.77
CA TYR A 94 -18.17 3.11 19.25
C TYR A 94 -18.18 3.01 20.77
N GLY A 95 -19.00 3.83 21.42
CA GLY A 95 -19.23 3.69 22.85
C GLY A 95 -20.57 4.22 23.29
N LYS A 96 -21.22 3.46 24.18
CA LYS A 96 -22.53 3.79 24.73
C LYS A 96 -22.47 3.85 26.25
N THR A 97 -23.07 4.87 26.83
CA THR A 97 -23.30 4.98 28.27
C THR A 97 -24.77 5.30 28.53
N LYS A 98 -25.20 5.31 29.79
CA LYS A 98 -26.58 5.63 30.16
C LYS A 98 -27.05 7.03 29.71
N LYS A 99 -26.14 7.96 29.42
CA LYS A 99 -26.46 9.36 29.07
C LYS A 99 -25.98 9.78 27.68
N VAL A 100 -24.95 9.13 27.13
CA VAL A 100 -24.30 9.55 25.88
C VAL A 100 -23.95 8.32 25.05
N THR A 101 -24.18 8.42 23.73
CA THR A 101 -23.64 7.50 22.73
C THR A 101 -22.68 8.30 21.84
N PHE A 102 -21.50 7.75 21.58
CA PHE A 102 -20.56 8.29 20.61
C PHE A 102 -20.21 7.24 19.57
N GLN A 103 -20.05 7.68 18.34
CA GLN A 103 -19.59 6.89 17.21
C GLN A 103 -18.67 7.79 16.38
N ASP A 104 -17.47 7.30 16.10
CA ASP A 104 -16.47 7.99 15.29
C ASP A 104 -15.95 7.01 14.24
N ASP A 105 -16.09 7.39 12.97
CA ASP A 105 -15.66 6.60 11.82
C ASP A 105 -14.69 7.47 11.00
N LYS A 106 -13.48 6.96 10.78
CA LYS A 106 -12.43 7.69 10.08
C LYS A 106 -11.79 6.83 9.01
N ILE A 107 -11.74 7.36 7.80
CA ILE A 107 -11.08 6.72 6.65
C ILE A 107 -9.93 7.61 6.19
N THR A 108 -8.73 7.05 6.06
CA THR A 108 -7.55 7.76 5.55
C THR A 108 -6.95 6.99 4.38
N GLN A 109 -6.86 7.63 3.22
CA GLN A 109 -6.30 6.98 2.03
C GLN A 109 -4.76 6.99 2.06
N GLN A 110 -4.18 5.82 1.82
CA GLN A 110 -2.77 5.59 1.53
C GLN A 110 -2.62 5.51 0.02
N ALA A 111 -2.28 6.63 -0.62
CA ALA A 111 -2.05 6.66 -2.06
C ALA A 111 -0.82 5.81 -2.44
N THR A 112 -0.86 5.21 -3.63
CA THR A 112 0.35 4.66 -4.24
C THR A 112 1.18 5.80 -4.82
N ARG A 113 2.49 5.75 -4.59
CA ARG A 113 3.43 6.76 -5.08
C ARG A 113 4.58 6.08 -5.82
N VAL A 114 4.93 6.64 -6.96
CA VAL A 114 6.09 6.23 -7.75
C VAL A 114 6.96 7.47 -7.96
N ASP A 115 8.19 7.41 -7.49
CA ASP A 115 9.21 8.44 -7.66
C ASP A 115 10.37 7.85 -8.49
N ALA A 116 10.67 8.49 -9.62
CA ALA A 116 11.81 8.18 -10.49
C ALA A 116 12.70 9.43 -10.56
N GLY A 117 14.00 9.30 -10.31
CA GLY A 117 14.95 10.40 -10.43
C GLY A 117 15.28 10.80 -11.88
N GLY A 118 15.02 9.89 -12.83
CA GLY A 118 15.10 10.07 -14.26
C GLY A 118 13.72 9.88 -14.89
N ASP A 119 13.58 8.85 -15.72
CA ASP A 119 12.37 8.61 -16.50
C ASP A 119 11.41 7.61 -15.82
N LEU A 120 10.11 7.84 -16.01
CA LEU A 120 9.04 6.91 -15.64
C LEU A 120 8.37 6.38 -16.91
N ALA A 121 8.44 5.07 -17.13
CA ALA A 121 7.78 4.37 -18.22
C ALA A 121 6.73 3.37 -17.70
N ILE A 122 5.53 3.38 -18.29
CA ILE A 122 4.37 2.54 -17.94
C ILE A 122 3.71 2.04 -19.22
#